data_AF-A0A1I6K8E5-F1
#
_entry.id   AF-A0A1I6K8E5-F1
#
_cell.length_a   1.000
_cell.length_b   1.000
_cell.length_c   1.000
_cell.angle_alpha   90.00
_cell.angle_beta   90.00
_cell.angle_gamma   90.00
#
_symmetry.space_group_name_H-M   'P 1'
#
loop_
_entity.id
_entity.type
_entity.pdbx_description
1 polymer ?
#
loop_
_entity_poly.entity_id
_entity_poly.type
_entity_poly.pdbx_seq_one_letter_code
_entity_poly.pdbx_strand_id
1 'polypeptide(L)'
;MQTVPAPFPEDRIMLAQYVYSAKAGLFRIVRHGRRWRSMLEMQEIDRHDTAESALEALRGNWPHARLPARLTDWRYLPELALAHSRVSSEPVIRWRLAG
;
A
#
# COMPACT_ATOMS: atom_id res chain seq x y z
N MET A 1 35.11 -18.06 -17.65
CA MET A 1 34.92 -17.18 -16.47
C MET A 1 33.56 -16.53 -16.62
N GLN A 2 32.56 -17.03 -15.89
CA GLN A 2 31.18 -16.60 -16.04
C GLN A 2 30.89 -15.54 -14.99
N THR A 3 30.82 -14.28 -15.40
CA THR A 3 30.48 -13.15 -14.53
C THR A 3 29.01 -13.28 -14.16
N VAL A 4 28.75 -13.66 -12.92
CA VAL A 4 27.39 -13.66 -12.36
C VAL A 4 26.94 -12.20 -12.28
N PRO A 5 25.85 -11.78 -12.95
CA PRO A 5 25.38 -10.41 -12.80
C PRO A 5 24.93 -10.21 -11.35
N ALA A 6 25.36 -9.09 -10.74
CA ALA A 6 24.95 -8.71 -9.40
C ALA A 6 23.41 -8.70 -9.30
N PRO A 7 22.82 -9.16 -8.18
CA PRO A 7 21.38 -9.03 -7.97
C PRO A 7 21.01 -7.55 -8.12
N PHE A 8 20.02 -7.28 -8.99
CA PHE A 8 19.47 -5.94 -9.20
C PHE A 8 19.14 -5.30 -7.85
N PRO A 9 19.34 -3.98 -7.67
CA PRO A 9 19.05 -3.33 -6.40
C PRO A 9 17.59 -3.60 -6.03
N GLU A 10 17.41 -4.31 -4.91
CA GLU A 10 16.16 -4.77 -4.31
C GLU A 10 15.24 -3.62 -3.85
N ASP A 11 15.41 -2.42 -4.39
CA ASP A 11 14.64 -1.24 -4.03
C ASP A 11 13.21 -1.29 -4.60
N ARG A 12 12.83 -2.30 -5.40
CA ARG A 12 11.49 -2.40 -6.01
C ARG A 12 10.52 -3.33 -5.29
N ILE A 13 10.87 -3.80 -4.10
CA ILE A 13 10.03 -4.73 -3.36
C ILE A 13 9.05 -3.92 -2.49
N MET A 14 7.78 -3.92 -2.87
CA MET A 14 6.70 -3.45 -2.00
C MET A 14 6.57 -4.44 -0.83
N LEU A 15 7.14 -4.10 0.31
CA LEU A 15 7.29 -5.01 1.46
C LEU A 15 5.98 -5.25 2.23
N ALA A 16 5.06 -4.30 2.16
CA ALA A 16 3.77 -4.37 2.83
C ALA A 16 2.85 -3.27 2.31
N GLN A 17 1.55 -3.51 2.36
CA GLN A 17 0.56 -2.49 2.04
C GLN A 17 -0.64 -2.57 2.99
N TYR A 18 -1.03 -1.45 3.56
CA TYR A 18 -2.33 -1.29 4.20
C TYR A 18 -3.30 -0.64 3.22
N VAL A 19 -4.53 -1.14 3.18
CA VAL A 19 -5.58 -0.63 2.28
C VAL A 19 -6.83 -0.32 3.07
N TYR A 20 -7.43 0.82 2.80
CA TYR A 20 -8.73 1.20 3.31
C TYR A 20 -9.59 1.81 2.22
N SER A 21 -10.75 1.20 1.98
CA SER A 21 -11.75 1.71 1.06
C SER A 21 -12.68 2.63 1.82
N ALA A 22 -12.56 3.94 1.59
CA ALA A 22 -13.49 4.94 2.11
C ALA A 22 -14.49 5.35 1.03
N LYS A 23 -15.56 6.06 1.43
CA LYS A 23 -16.48 6.69 0.47
C LYS A 23 -15.80 7.71 -0.44
N ALA A 24 -14.73 8.36 0.05
CA ALA A 24 -13.97 9.36 -0.68
C ALA A 24 -12.97 8.75 -1.69
N GLY A 25 -12.70 7.45 -1.59
CA GLY A 25 -11.72 6.76 -2.44
C GLY A 25 -10.94 5.67 -1.69
N LEU A 26 -10.00 5.07 -2.39
CA LEU A 26 -9.11 4.02 -1.94
C LEU A 26 -7.83 4.62 -1.36
N PHE A 27 -7.67 4.50 -0.04
CA PHE A 27 -6.48 4.93 0.66
C PHE A 27 -5.52 3.76 0.82
N ARG A 28 -4.23 4.01 0.58
CA ARG A 28 -3.19 2.98 0.67
C ARG A 28 -1.98 3.52 1.40
N ILE A 29 -1.42 2.72 2.29
CA ILE A 29 -0.14 3.01 2.95
C ILE A 29 0.81 1.90 2.52
N VAL A 30 1.76 2.23 1.65
CA VAL A 30 2.62 1.27 0.97
C VAL A 30 4.05 1.38 1.51
N ARG A 31 4.61 0.27 1.97
CA ARG A 31 6.02 0.17 2.33
C ARG A 31 6.85 -0.12 1.09
N HIS A 32 7.78 0.79 0.81
CA HIS A 32 8.75 0.66 -0.27
C HIS A 32 10.15 0.75 0.34
N GLY A 33 10.81 -0.40 0.51
CA GLY A 33 12.08 -0.48 1.22
C GLY A 33 11.98 0.05 2.66
N ARG A 34 12.73 1.12 2.95
CA ARG A 34 12.78 1.73 4.29
C ARG A 34 11.72 2.81 4.54
N ARG A 35 10.96 3.20 3.52
CA ARG A 35 9.99 4.29 3.61
C ARG A 35 8.56 3.82 3.37
N TRP A 36 7.64 4.52 4.01
CA TRP A 36 6.21 4.37 3.85
C TRP A 36 5.67 5.49 2.98
N ARG A 37 4.70 5.18 2.13
CA ARG A 37 4.10 6.13 1.19
C ARG A 37 2.60 6.16 1.41
N SER A 38 2.09 7.37 1.57
CA SER A 38 0.65 7.65 1.65
C SER A 38 0.13 7.80 0.23
N MET A 39 -0.87 7.02 -0.15
CA MET A 39 -1.47 7.09 -1.49
C MET A 39 -2.99 7.22 -1.41
N LEU A 40 -3.54 7.97 -2.35
CA LEU A 40 -4.95 8.02 -2.68
C LEU A 40 -5.12 7.53 -4.12
N GLU A 41 -5.89 6.46 -4.30
CA GLU A 41 -6.04 5.76 -5.58
C GLU A 41 -4.68 5.31 -6.15
N MET A 42 -4.20 6.02 -7.18
CA MET A 42 -2.90 5.81 -7.84
C MET A 42 -1.92 6.95 -7.57
N GLN A 43 -2.33 8.00 -6.85
CA GLN A 43 -1.51 9.17 -6.57
C GLN A 43 -0.77 9.00 -5.25
N GLU A 44 0.55 9.17 -5.28
CA GLU A 44 1.37 9.36 -4.09
C GLU A 44 1.12 10.76 -3.53
N ILE A 45 0.75 10.83 -2.26
CA ILE A 45 0.50 12.07 -1.54
C ILE A 45 1.78 12.50 -0.83
N ASP A 46 2.38 11.60 -0.04
CA ASP A 46 3.52 11.94 0.82
C ASP A 46 4.33 10.70 1.22
N ARG A 47 5.50 10.91 1.84
CA ARG A 47 6.47 9.88 2.22
C ARG A 47 6.88 10.03 3.68
N HIS A 48 6.91 8.91 4.38
CA HIS A 48 7.10 8.86 5.82
C HIS A 48 8.09 7.76 6.20
N ASP A 49 8.68 7.90 7.37
CA ASP A 49 9.59 6.88 7.91
C ASP A 49 8.83 5.72 8.58
N THR A 50 7.57 5.93 8.99
CA THR A 50 6.71 4.93 9.64
C THR A 50 5.31 4.84 9.00
N ALA A 51 4.62 3.72 9.21
CA ALA A 51 3.26 3.53 8.72
C ALA A 51 2.24 4.38 9.48
N GLU A 52 2.50 4.62 10.77
CA GLU A 52 1.70 5.43 11.67
C GLU A 52 1.72 6.89 11.24
N SER A 53 2.91 7.44 10.93
CA SER A 53 3.02 8.80 10.41
C SER A 53 2.30 8.97 9.07
N ALA A 54 2.32 7.95 8.21
CA ALA A 54 1.55 7.94 6.98
C ALA A 54 0.04 7.96 7.24
N LEU A 55 -0.43 7.19 8.23
CA LEU A 55 -1.82 7.18 8.63
C LEU A 55 -2.28 8.53 9.21
N GLU A 56 -1.47 9.12 10.09
CA GLU A 56 -1.77 10.43 10.67
C GLU A 56 -1.85 11.52 9.59
N ALA A 57 -0.92 11.52 8.62
CA ALA A 57 -0.96 12.44 7.50
C ALA A 57 -2.23 12.26 6.65
N LEU A 58 -2.62 11.03 6.32
CA LEU A 58 -3.87 10.76 5.59
C LEU A 58 -5.11 11.22 6.38
N ARG A 59 -5.13 11.03 7.70
CA ARG A 59 -6.25 11.48 8.55
C ARG A 59 -6.31 13.00 8.65
N GLY A 60 -5.17 13.67 8.74
CA GLY A 60 -5.08 15.13 8.78
C GLY A 60 -5.51 15.78 7.47
N ASN A 61 -5.10 15.21 6.34
CA ASN A 61 -5.43 15.75 5.01
C ASN A 61 -6.88 15.43 4.58
N TRP A 62 -7.46 14.30 5.03
CA TRP A 62 -8.83 13.90 4.71
C TRP A 62 -9.69 13.62 5.96
N PRO A 63 -9.98 14.64 6.80
CA PRO A 63 -10.78 14.44 8.02
C PRO A 63 -12.21 13.98 7.70
N HIS A 64 -12.75 14.39 6.55
CA HIS A 64 -14.07 14.00 6.07
C HIS A 64 -14.17 12.52 5.65
N ALA A 65 -13.04 11.87 5.33
CA ALA A 65 -13.01 10.46 4.93
C ALA A 65 -13.16 9.49 6.11
N ARG A 66 -13.09 9.99 7.36
CA ARG A 66 -13.24 9.21 8.60
C ARG A 66 -12.38 7.93 8.62
N LEU A 67 -11.11 8.07 8.20
CA LEU A 67 -10.18 6.95 8.18
C LEU A 67 -9.95 6.39 9.59
N PRO A 68 -9.82 5.06 9.75
CA PRO A 68 -9.56 4.44 11.04
C PRO A 68 -8.26 4.95 11.65
N ALA A 69 -8.24 5.09 12.97
CA ALA A 69 -7.07 5.58 13.70
C ALA A 69 -5.95 4.55 13.86
N ARG A 70 -6.24 3.26 13.62
CA ARG A 70 -5.29 2.16 13.83
C ARG A 70 -5.10 1.39 12.54
N LEU A 71 -3.84 1.05 12.25
CA LEU A 71 -3.48 0.21 11.09
C LEU A 71 -4.07 -1.20 11.16
N THR A 72 -4.41 -1.70 12.34
CA THR A 72 -5.09 -3.00 12.53
C THR A 72 -6.49 -3.04 11.94
N ASP A 73 -7.13 -1.87 11.80
CA ASP A 73 -8.45 -1.73 11.18
C ASP A 73 -8.36 -1.61 9.65
N TRP A 74 -7.14 -1.52 9.12
CA TRP A 74 -6.87 -1.49 7.69
C TRP A 74 -6.61 -2.91 7.20
N ARG A 75 -6.93 -3.17 5.94
CA ARG A 75 -6.61 -4.45 5.31
C ARG A 75 -5.10 -4.51 5.06
N TYR A 76 -4.40 -5.34 5.83
CA TYR A 76 -2.99 -5.61 5.63
C TYR A 76 -2.75 -6.62 4.51
N LEU A 77 -1.86 -6.28 3.58
CA LEU A 77 -1.42 -7.11 2.47
C LEU A 77 0.10 -7.28 2.59
N PRO A 78 0.59 -8.47 2.98
CA PRO A 78 2.03 -8.74 3.03
C PRO A 78 2.62 -8.89 1.62
N GLU A 79 3.90 -8.58 1.47
CA GLU A 79 4.69 -8.70 0.23
C GLU A 79 4.44 -10.00 -0.56
N LEU A 80 4.41 -11.14 0.12
CA LEU A 80 4.21 -12.46 -0.49
C LEU A 80 2.90 -12.53 -1.29
N ALA A 81 1.83 -11.89 -0.82
CA ALA A 81 0.56 -11.86 -1.55
C ALA A 81 0.60 -10.93 -2.78
N LEU A 82 1.49 -9.93 -2.79
CA LEU A 82 1.66 -8.99 -3.91
C LEU A 82 2.61 -9.54 -4.99
N ALA A 83 3.63 -10.31 -4.61
CA ALA A 83 4.54 -10.98 -5.54
C ALA A 83 3.81 -12.00 -6.44
N HIS A 84 2.88 -12.76 -5.88
CA HIS A 84 2.03 -13.68 -6.66
C HIS A 84 1.02 -12.96 -7.57
N SER A 85 0.74 -11.67 -7.35
CA SER A 85 -0.15 -10.90 -8.23
C SER A 85 0.53 -10.44 -9.53
N ARG A 86 1.86 -10.54 -9.66
CA ARG A 86 2.59 -10.22 -10.91
C ARG A 86 2.62 -11.39 -11.92
N VAL A 87 2.23 -12.59 -11.51
CA VAL A 87 2.14 -13.77 -12.40
C VAL A 87 0.71 -14.05 -12.85
N SER A 88 -0.31 -13.48 -12.20
CA SER A 88 -1.70 -13.59 -12.63
C SER A 88 -2.17 -12.25 -13.19
N SER A 89 -2.11 -12.12 -14.51
CA SER A 89 -3.06 -11.26 -15.21
C SER A 89 -4.46 -11.73 -14.78
N GLU A 90 -5.17 -10.89 -14.01
CA GLU A 90 -6.52 -11.11 -13.47
C GLU A 90 -6.64 -12.19 -12.35
N PRO A 91 -7.46 -11.97 -11.31
CA PRO A 91 -8.82 -11.45 -11.39
C PRO A 91 -9.07 -10.11 -10.67
N VAL A 92 -9.93 -9.32 -11.31
CA VAL A 92 -10.78 -8.31 -10.70
C VAL A 92 -11.27 -8.78 -9.34
N ILE A 93 -10.76 -8.20 -8.26
CA ILE A 93 -11.43 -8.25 -6.95
C ILE A 93 -12.70 -7.41 -7.12
N ARG A 94 -13.76 -8.06 -7.59
CA ARG A 94 -15.11 -7.53 -7.59
C ARG A 94 -15.50 -7.37 -6.13
N TRP A 95 -15.35 -6.17 -5.60
CA TRP A 95 -15.98 -5.79 -4.34
C TRP A 95 -17.48 -6.00 -4.52
N ARG A 96 -17.98 -7.10 -3.96
CA ARG A 96 -19.40 -7.36 -3.85
C ARG A 96 -19.92 -6.36 -2.83
N LEU A 97 -20.38 -5.21 -3.31
CA LEU A 97 -21.33 -4.38 -2.57
C LEU A 97 -22.54 -5.28 -2.31
N ALA A 98 -22.72 -5.69 -1.06
CA ALA A 98 -23.99 -6.21 -0.59
C ALA A 98 -24.92 -5.00 -0.46
N GLY A 99 -25.94 -4.97 -1.31
CA GLY A 99 -27.03 -4.00 -1.35
C GLY A 99 -28.10 -4.57 -2.27
#